data_AF-A0AAV2YJT1-F1
#
_entry.id   AF-A0AAV2YJT1-F1
#
_cell.length_a   1.000
_cell.length_b   1.000
_cell.length_c   1.000
_cell.angle_alpha   90.00
_cell.angle_beta   90.00
_cell.angle_gamma   90.00
#
_symmetry.space_group_name_H-M   'P 1'
#
loop_
_entity.id
_entity.type
_entity.pdbx_description
1 polymer ?
#
loop_
_entity_poly.entity_id
_entity_poly.type
_entity_poly.pdbx_seq_one_letter_code
_entity_poly.pdbx_strand_id
1 'polypeptide(L)'
;MVAYKKQTLVDYTAVDAQKASAVQKTLLEIYNSNNAFDQAVVKSLVQYVDEQVKDATVDVDANLALLKLFLVYPDSLDKAVVIKVLAKAVMALPSQFFSGANTMISESLREDAAIQNLLAAGYHLQACAFEEFWKVDLSAATKIAGFTDASYSSISTSVLKSALNISDKEVKDLVAAENWTLEDEIVKIPANEDNQVRPKKDVLKVIHTLSR
;
A
#
# COMPACT_ATOMS: atom_id res chain seq x y z
N MET A 1 16.35 14.28 7.94
CA MET A 1 14.90 14.28 7.67
C MET A 1 14.35 12.93 8.08
N VAL A 2 13.10 12.87 8.52
CA VAL A 2 12.48 11.68 9.11
C VAL A 2 12.45 10.58 8.06
N ALA A 3 13.07 9.43 8.36
CA ALA A 3 13.00 8.23 7.53
C ALA A 3 11.54 7.96 7.11
N TYR A 4 11.35 7.47 5.89
CA TYR A 4 10.04 7.11 5.35
C TYR A 4 9.23 6.33 6.38
N LYS A 5 8.11 6.92 6.84
CA LYS A 5 7.27 6.26 7.83
C LYS A 5 6.48 5.16 7.11
N LYS A 6 7.04 3.96 7.11
CA LYS A 6 6.36 2.74 6.62
C LYS A 6 4.93 2.74 7.17
N GLN A 7 3.94 2.65 6.27
CA GLN A 7 2.55 2.58 6.69
C GLN A 7 2.36 1.38 7.62
N THR A 8 1.65 1.61 8.72
CA THR A 8 1.37 0.54 9.67
C THR A 8 0.18 -0.25 9.17
N LEU A 9 0.38 -1.54 8.90
CA LEU A 9 -0.73 -2.47 8.68
C LEU A 9 -1.45 -2.69 10.02
N VAL A 10 -2.76 -2.45 10.03
CA VAL A 10 -3.63 -2.66 11.17
C VAL A 10 -4.81 -3.53 10.75
N ASP A 11 -5.39 -4.21 11.72
CA ASP A 11 -6.62 -4.99 11.55
C ASP A 11 -7.52 -4.62 12.71
N TYR A 12 -8.65 -3.97 12.43
CA TYR A 12 -9.62 -3.54 13.44
C TYR A 12 -10.12 -4.68 14.36
N THR A 13 -10.02 -5.95 13.92
CA THR A 13 -10.39 -7.13 14.71
C THR A 13 -9.31 -7.59 15.69
N ALA A 14 -8.06 -7.17 15.49
CA ALA A 14 -6.89 -7.59 16.27
C ALA A 14 -6.17 -6.42 16.98
N VAL A 15 -6.71 -5.20 16.94
CA VAL A 15 -6.11 -4.05 17.65
C VAL A 15 -6.33 -4.18 19.16
N ASP A 16 -5.31 -3.81 19.93
CA ASP A 16 -5.43 -3.61 21.38
C ASP A 16 -6.62 -2.69 21.70
N ALA A 17 -7.57 -3.18 22.49
CA ALA A 17 -8.79 -2.47 22.88
C ALA A 17 -8.53 -1.10 23.53
N GLN A 18 -7.32 -0.89 24.08
CA GLN A 18 -6.89 0.37 24.68
C GLN A 18 -6.41 1.40 23.64
N LYS A 19 -5.97 0.95 22.46
CA LYS A 19 -5.45 1.79 21.36
C LYS A 19 -6.43 1.93 20.19
N ALA A 20 -7.44 1.07 20.13
CA ALA A 20 -8.45 1.11 19.09
C ALA A 20 -9.24 2.42 19.09
N SER A 21 -9.38 3.04 17.92
CA SER A 21 -10.22 4.22 17.71
C SER A 21 -11.70 3.90 18.01
N ALA A 22 -12.52 4.93 18.21
CA ALA A 22 -13.96 4.75 18.42
C ALA A 22 -14.62 4.05 17.21
N VAL A 23 -14.15 4.35 15.99
CA VAL A 23 -14.64 3.73 14.76
C VAL A 23 -14.23 2.27 14.69
N GLN A 24 -12.98 1.93 15.04
CA GLN A 24 -12.53 0.53 15.10
C GLN A 24 -13.34 -0.32 16.08
N LYS A 25 -13.66 0.23 17.26
CA LYS A 25 -14.53 -0.44 18.25
C LYS A 25 -15.93 -0.69 17.69
N THR A 26 -16.50 0.32 17.03
CA THR A 26 -17.82 0.20 16.38
C THR A 26 -17.80 -0.87 15.29
N LEU A 27 -16.77 -0.90 14.44
CA LEU A 27 -16.61 -1.91 13.39
C LEU A 27 -16.44 -3.32 13.98
N LEU A 28 -15.70 -3.47 15.08
CA LEU A 28 -15.54 -4.73 15.78
C LEU A 28 -16.88 -5.24 16.36
N GLU A 29 -17.69 -4.37 16.93
CA GLU A 29 -19.02 -4.72 17.43
C GLU A 29 -19.95 -5.20 16.30
N ILE A 30 -19.93 -4.50 15.15
CA ILE A 30 -20.69 -4.87 13.95
C ILE A 30 -20.24 -6.25 13.44
N TYR A 31 -18.93 -6.47 13.37
CA TYR A 31 -18.34 -7.74 12.95
C TYR A 31 -18.79 -8.89 13.86
N ASN A 32 -18.68 -8.72 15.18
CA ASN A 32 -19.10 -9.71 16.17
C ASN A 32 -20.61 -9.99 16.15
N SER A 33 -21.41 -9.02 15.68
CA SER A 33 -22.86 -9.15 15.53
C SER A 33 -23.27 -9.81 14.20
N ASN A 34 -22.32 -10.23 13.36
CA ASN A 34 -22.54 -10.79 12.02
C ASN A 34 -23.27 -9.85 11.03
N ASN A 35 -23.25 -8.54 11.27
CA ASN A 35 -23.93 -7.53 10.44
C ASN A 35 -22.96 -6.79 9.51
N ALA A 36 -21.79 -7.37 9.25
CA ALA A 36 -20.69 -6.74 8.50
C ALA A 36 -21.05 -6.37 7.04
N PHE A 37 -22.13 -6.94 6.49
CA PHE A 37 -22.57 -6.70 5.11
C PHE A 37 -23.79 -5.77 4.98
N ASP A 38 -24.21 -5.13 6.07
CA ASP A 38 -25.33 -4.19 6.05
C ASP A 38 -24.91 -2.86 5.42
N GLN A 39 -25.84 -2.22 4.69
CA GLN A 39 -25.60 -0.91 4.07
C GLN A 39 -25.20 0.17 5.10
N ALA A 40 -25.69 0.06 6.35
CA ALA A 40 -25.35 0.99 7.43
C ALA A 40 -23.85 1.00 7.77
N VAL A 41 -23.14 -0.11 7.52
CA VAL A 41 -21.71 -0.26 7.81
C VAL A 41 -20.85 0.59 6.87
N VAL A 42 -21.33 0.89 5.66
CA VAL A 42 -20.62 1.69 4.66
C VAL A 42 -20.17 3.02 5.26
N LYS A 43 -21.03 3.70 6.02
CA LYS A 43 -20.69 4.98 6.65
C LYS A 43 -19.53 4.87 7.63
N SER A 44 -19.53 3.82 8.45
CA SER A 44 -18.46 3.56 9.43
C SER A 44 -17.13 3.24 8.74
N LEU A 45 -17.18 2.46 7.65
CA LEU A 45 -15.99 2.12 6.86
C LEU A 45 -15.43 3.34 6.12
N VAL A 46 -16.28 4.20 5.55
CA VAL A 46 -15.85 5.47 4.92
C VAL A 46 -15.13 6.36 5.94
N GLN A 47 -15.70 6.51 7.14
CA GLN A 47 -15.06 7.25 8.22
C GLN A 47 -13.72 6.61 8.63
N TYR A 48 -13.65 5.28 8.63
CA TYR A 48 -12.41 4.58 8.94
C TYR A 48 -11.32 4.78 7.88
N VAL A 49 -11.67 4.88 6.59
CA VAL A 49 -10.72 5.24 5.53
C VAL A 49 -10.13 6.63 5.79
N ASP A 50 -10.93 7.59 6.26
CA ASP A 50 -10.44 8.93 6.60
C ASP A 50 -9.47 8.92 7.79
N GLU A 51 -9.75 8.11 8.83
CA GLU A 51 -8.82 7.88 9.93
C GLU A 51 -7.50 7.27 9.44
N GLN A 52 -7.57 6.26 8.56
CA GLN A 52 -6.40 5.62 7.97
C GLN A 52 -5.54 6.59 7.13
N VAL A 53 -6.16 7.55 6.44
CA VAL A 53 -5.44 8.61 5.71
C VAL A 53 -4.72 9.54 6.69
N LYS A 54 -5.40 9.96 7.76
CA LYS A 54 -4.85 10.88 8.77
C LYS A 54 -3.69 10.25 9.55
N ASP A 55 -3.82 8.99 9.94
CA ASP A 55 -2.86 8.31 10.82
C ASP A 55 -1.75 7.57 10.05
N ALA A 56 -1.81 7.60 8.71
CA ALA A 56 -0.92 6.86 7.82
C ALA A 56 -0.89 5.34 8.10
N THR A 57 -2.04 4.78 8.45
CA THR A 57 -2.24 3.33 8.67
C THR A 57 -2.98 2.72 7.49
N VAL A 58 -2.94 1.40 7.32
CA VAL A 58 -3.71 0.71 6.27
C VAL A 58 -4.35 -0.52 6.90
N ASP A 59 -5.66 -0.64 6.74
CA ASP A 59 -6.41 -1.86 7.01
C ASP A 59 -6.91 -2.45 5.69
N VAL A 60 -6.24 -3.50 5.24
CA VAL A 60 -6.50 -4.12 3.94
C VAL A 60 -7.89 -4.72 3.90
N ASP A 61 -8.29 -5.44 4.95
CA ASP A 61 -9.55 -6.17 4.99
C ASP A 61 -10.74 -5.22 5.08
N ALA A 62 -10.66 -4.16 5.90
CA ALA A 62 -11.69 -3.14 5.97
C ALA A 62 -11.88 -2.41 4.63
N ASN A 63 -10.77 -2.08 3.94
CA ASN A 63 -10.82 -1.38 2.66
C ASN A 63 -11.39 -2.27 1.54
N LEU A 64 -11.02 -3.56 1.49
CA LEU A 64 -11.57 -4.51 0.53
C LEU A 64 -13.06 -4.78 0.81
N ALA A 65 -13.45 -4.89 2.08
CA ALA A 65 -14.86 -5.03 2.48
C ALA A 65 -15.70 -3.82 2.03
N LEU A 66 -15.18 -2.60 2.17
CA LEU A 66 -15.83 -1.39 1.67
C LEU A 66 -16.03 -1.41 0.16
N LEU A 67 -15.00 -1.76 -0.62
CA LEU A 67 -15.14 -1.89 -2.08
C LEU A 67 -16.19 -2.93 -2.45
N LYS A 68 -16.23 -4.06 -1.75
CA LYS A 68 -17.25 -5.09 -1.95
C LYS A 68 -18.66 -4.59 -1.62
N LEU A 69 -18.83 -3.80 -0.57
CA LEU A 69 -20.11 -3.18 -0.23
C LEU A 69 -20.59 -2.19 -1.28
N PHE A 70 -19.69 -1.42 -1.91
CA PHE A 70 -20.06 -0.56 -3.04
C PHE A 70 -20.56 -1.34 -4.26
N LEU A 71 -20.10 -2.58 -4.47
CA LEU A 71 -20.63 -3.46 -5.50
C LEU A 71 -22.05 -3.97 -5.17
N VAL A 72 -22.33 -4.19 -3.88
CA VAL A 72 -23.65 -4.65 -3.41
C VAL A 72 -24.67 -3.51 -3.33
N TYR A 73 -24.22 -2.31 -2.93
CA TYR A 73 -25.05 -1.11 -2.75
C TYR A 73 -24.52 0.05 -3.62
N PRO A 74 -24.82 0.05 -4.94
CA PRO A 74 -24.32 1.09 -5.85
C PRO A 74 -24.74 2.50 -5.47
N ASP A 75 -25.91 2.67 -4.83
CA ASP A 75 -26.41 3.98 -4.40
C ASP A 75 -25.55 4.64 -3.30
N SER A 76 -24.74 3.84 -2.59
CA SER A 76 -23.86 4.33 -1.52
C SER A 76 -22.43 4.57 -2.00
N LEU A 77 -22.15 4.34 -3.29
CA LEU A 77 -20.82 4.47 -3.87
C LEU A 77 -20.37 5.94 -3.89
N ASP A 78 -19.19 6.17 -3.32
CA ASP A 78 -18.49 7.45 -3.39
C ASP A 78 -17.15 7.29 -4.10
N LYS A 79 -17.03 7.91 -5.29
CA LYS A 79 -15.81 7.89 -6.11
C LYS A 79 -14.61 8.45 -5.36
N ALA A 80 -14.78 9.48 -4.54
CA ALA A 80 -13.69 10.09 -3.79
C ALA A 80 -13.10 9.12 -2.76
N VAL A 81 -13.96 8.28 -2.16
CA VAL A 81 -13.51 7.23 -1.23
C VAL A 81 -12.79 6.11 -1.98
N VAL A 82 -13.27 5.71 -3.15
CA VAL A 82 -12.59 4.72 -4.00
C VAL A 82 -11.18 5.19 -4.39
N ILE A 83 -11.02 6.47 -4.74
CA ILE A 83 -9.71 7.07 -5.04
C ILE A 83 -8.77 6.98 -3.82
N LYS A 84 -9.26 7.29 -2.62
CA LYS A 84 -8.47 7.16 -1.38
C LYS A 84 -8.03 5.71 -1.15
N VAL A 85 -8.94 4.76 -1.28
CA VAL A 85 -8.66 3.33 -1.11
C VAL A 85 -7.62 2.84 -2.11
N LEU A 86 -7.76 3.19 -3.39
CA LEU A 86 -6.81 2.82 -4.44
C LEU A 86 -5.43 3.43 -4.22
N ALA A 87 -5.36 4.71 -3.88
CA ALA A 87 -4.09 5.36 -3.58
C ALA A 87 -3.38 4.68 -2.38
N LYS A 88 -4.12 4.35 -1.32
CA LYS A 88 -3.57 3.57 -0.20
C LYS A 88 -3.12 2.17 -0.63
N ALA A 89 -3.82 1.55 -1.57
CA ALA A 89 -3.42 0.26 -2.11
C ALA A 89 -2.11 0.33 -2.90
N VAL A 90 -1.92 1.38 -3.70
CA VAL A 90 -0.66 1.67 -4.39
C VAL A 90 0.48 1.90 -3.38
N MET A 91 0.23 2.67 -2.32
CA MET A 91 1.22 2.92 -1.26
C MET A 91 1.62 1.68 -0.46
N ALA A 92 0.74 0.69 -0.38
CA ALA A 92 0.97 -0.55 0.35
C ALA A 92 1.75 -1.60 -0.47
N LEU A 93 2.12 -1.33 -1.73
CA LEU A 93 2.96 -2.22 -2.53
C LEU A 93 4.28 -2.51 -1.80
N PRO A 94 4.79 -3.76 -1.81
CA PRO A 94 4.41 -4.87 -2.70
C PRO A 94 3.27 -5.78 -2.19
N SER A 95 2.46 -5.33 -1.21
CA SER A 95 1.29 -6.08 -0.75
C SER A 95 0.32 -6.44 -1.89
N GLN A 96 -0.39 -7.56 -1.75
CA GLN A 96 -1.46 -8.00 -2.66
C GLN A 96 -2.71 -7.10 -2.64
N PHE A 97 -2.76 -6.11 -1.74
CA PHE A 97 -3.91 -5.23 -1.58
C PHE A 97 -4.31 -4.53 -2.88
N PHE A 98 -3.36 -3.96 -3.63
CA PHE A 98 -3.65 -3.32 -4.92
C PHE A 98 -4.27 -4.29 -5.94
N SER A 99 -3.74 -5.50 -6.05
CA SER A 99 -4.28 -6.52 -6.95
C SER A 99 -5.72 -6.88 -6.59
N GLY A 100 -6.04 -6.98 -5.30
CA GLY A 100 -7.40 -7.23 -4.82
C GLY A 100 -8.34 -6.03 -5.06
N ALA A 101 -7.88 -4.80 -4.82
CA ALA A 101 -8.68 -3.62 -5.07
C ALA A 101 -9.02 -3.47 -6.56
N ASN A 102 -8.06 -3.71 -7.46
CA ASN A 102 -8.21 -3.61 -8.91
C ASN A 102 -9.32 -4.53 -9.47
N THR A 103 -9.48 -5.74 -8.93
CA THR A 103 -10.51 -6.69 -9.39
C THR A 103 -11.92 -6.28 -8.97
N MET A 104 -12.06 -5.42 -7.96
CA MET A 104 -13.35 -4.95 -7.46
C MET A 104 -13.79 -3.60 -8.03
N ILE A 105 -12.98 -2.95 -8.87
CA ILE A 105 -13.37 -1.71 -9.54
C ILE A 105 -14.26 -2.04 -10.74
N SER A 106 -15.51 -1.55 -10.72
CA SER A 106 -16.47 -1.69 -11.82
C SER A 106 -16.07 -0.90 -13.06
N GLU A 107 -16.61 -1.27 -14.23
CA GLU A 107 -16.33 -0.58 -15.50
C GLU A 107 -16.70 0.90 -15.45
N SER A 108 -17.84 1.24 -14.84
CA SER A 108 -18.29 2.62 -14.66
C SER A 108 -17.34 3.49 -13.82
N LEU A 109 -16.63 2.89 -12.87
CA LEU A 109 -15.60 3.57 -12.09
C LEU A 109 -14.31 3.74 -12.90
N ARG A 110 -14.02 2.81 -13.80
CA ARG A 110 -12.85 2.87 -14.69
C ARG A 110 -12.98 3.92 -15.77
N GLU A 111 -14.14 4.50 -16.00
CA GLU A 111 -14.29 5.68 -16.87
C GLU A 111 -13.73 6.96 -16.23
N ASP A 112 -13.55 6.98 -14.90
CA ASP A 112 -13.01 8.12 -14.18
C ASP A 112 -11.49 8.22 -14.35
N ALA A 113 -11.03 9.34 -14.89
CA ALA A 113 -9.62 9.57 -15.19
C ALA A 113 -8.70 9.42 -13.97
N ALA A 114 -9.14 9.86 -12.78
CA ALA A 114 -8.32 9.76 -11.58
C ALA A 114 -8.14 8.29 -11.14
N ILE A 115 -9.18 7.48 -11.31
CA ILE A 115 -9.14 6.05 -11.05
C ILE A 115 -8.26 5.34 -12.08
N GLN A 116 -8.39 5.67 -13.38
CA GLN A 116 -7.53 5.12 -14.43
C GLN A 116 -6.06 5.39 -14.16
N ASN A 117 -5.73 6.63 -13.78
CA ASN A 117 -4.37 7.03 -13.46
C ASN A 117 -3.83 6.24 -12.26
N LEU A 118 -4.61 6.08 -11.19
CA LEU A 118 -4.20 5.27 -10.04
C LEU A 118 -3.98 3.80 -10.38
N LEU A 119 -4.82 3.23 -11.24
CA LEU A 119 -4.67 1.85 -11.71
C LEU A 119 -3.41 1.70 -12.57
N ALA A 120 -3.15 2.63 -13.48
CA ALA A 120 -1.93 2.66 -14.28
C ALA A 120 -0.68 2.80 -13.39
N ALA A 121 -0.72 3.71 -12.42
CA ALA A 121 0.36 3.93 -11.46
C ALA A 121 0.70 2.66 -10.67
N GLY A 122 -0.30 1.97 -10.12
CA GLY A 122 -0.08 0.70 -9.43
C GLY A 122 0.45 -0.41 -10.34
N TYR A 123 -0.03 -0.49 -11.59
CA TYR A 123 0.51 -1.42 -12.59
C TYR A 123 1.99 -1.14 -12.90
N HIS A 124 2.35 0.12 -13.14
CA HIS A 124 3.74 0.50 -13.42
C HIS A 124 4.66 0.19 -12.24
N LEU A 125 4.22 0.45 -11.00
CA LEU A 125 4.99 0.08 -9.81
C LEU A 125 5.14 -1.43 -9.64
N GLN A 126 4.09 -2.22 -9.90
CA GLN A 126 4.18 -3.69 -9.89
C GLN A 126 5.10 -4.24 -11.00
N ALA A 127 5.14 -3.58 -12.16
CA ALA A 127 6.02 -3.92 -13.28
C ALA A 127 7.43 -3.33 -13.16
N CYS A 128 7.73 -2.59 -12.08
CA CYS A 128 8.97 -1.83 -11.91
C CYS A 128 9.26 -0.84 -13.06
N ALA A 129 8.22 -0.36 -13.75
CA ALA A 129 8.29 0.58 -14.86
C ALA A 129 8.22 2.04 -14.36
N PHE A 130 9.23 2.44 -13.59
CA PHE A 130 9.21 3.72 -12.85
C PHE A 130 9.19 4.95 -13.76
N GLU A 131 9.81 4.89 -14.94
CA GLU A 131 9.78 6.00 -15.90
C GLU A 131 8.35 6.27 -16.42
N GLU A 132 7.55 5.23 -16.59
CA GLU A 132 6.15 5.38 -16.99
C GLU A 132 5.28 5.82 -15.82
N PHE A 133 5.57 5.35 -14.60
CA PHE A 133 4.87 5.78 -13.38
C PHE A 133 4.89 7.29 -13.20
N TRP A 134 6.04 7.95 -13.39
CA TRP A 134 6.15 9.41 -13.22
C TRP A 134 5.47 10.24 -14.31
N LYS A 135 5.11 9.63 -15.44
CA LYS A 135 4.34 10.29 -16.50
C LYS A 135 2.84 10.31 -16.21
N VAL A 136 2.37 9.47 -15.29
CA VAL A 136 0.97 9.41 -14.90
C VAL A 136 0.59 10.64 -14.09
N ASP A 137 -0.62 11.17 -14.31
CA ASP A 137 -1.14 12.26 -13.47
C ASP A 137 -1.58 11.73 -12.10
N LEU A 138 -0.75 12.02 -11.09
CA LEU A 138 -0.92 11.62 -9.69
C LEU A 138 -1.61 12.69 -8.84
N SER A 139 -2.18 13.75 -9.43
CA SER A 139 -2.78 14.90 -8.73
C SER A 139 -3.88 14.54 -7.72
N ALA A 140 -4.64 13.47 -7.97
CA ALA A 140 -5.65 12.97 -7.03
C ALA A 140 -5.03 12.28 -5.82
N ALA A 141 -3.87 11.64 -6.02
CA ALA A 141 -3.20 10.82 -5.05
C ALA A 141 -2.23 11.62 -4.17
N THR A 142 -1.60 12.65 -4.71
CA THR A 142 -0.71 13.58 -3.96
C THR A 142 -1.44 14.36 -2.85
N LYS A 143 -2.77 14.40 -2.87
CA LYS A 143 -3.59 14.94 -1.77
C LYS A 143 -3.57 14.05 -0.52
N ILE A 144 -3.15 12.80 -0.65
CA ILE A 144 -3.05 11.84 0.44
C ILE A 144 -1.64 11.94 1.00
N ALA A 145 -1.55 12.29 2.28
CA ALA A 145 -0.29 12.46 2.97
C ALA A 145 0.57 11.19 2.87
N GLY A 146 1.81 11.36 2.40
CA GLY A 146 2.78 10.28 2.22
C GLY A 146 2.75 9.58 0.87
N PHE A 147 1.86 9.94 -0.08
CA PHE A 147 1.72 9.23 -1.36
C PHE A 147 2.99 9.27 -2.24
N THR A 148 3.71 10.39 -2.27
CA THR A 148 4.96 10.54 -3.03
C THR A 148 6.15 9.83 -2.39
N ASP A 149 5.98 9.30 -1.18
CA ASP A 149 7.08 8.90 -0.31
C ASP A 149 7.31 7.37 -0.36
N ALA A 150 6.88 6.71 -1.43
CA ALA A 150 6.91 5.26 -1.56
C ALA A 150 8.04 4.73 -2.48
N SER A 151 9.05 4.14 -1.83
CA SER A 151 9.86 2.96 -2.24
C SER A 151 11.11 3.12 -3.12
N TYR A 152 12.28 2.70 -2.59
CA TYR A 152 13.31 1.85 -3.25
C TYR A 152 14.18 1.08 -2.23
N SER A 153 14.70 -0.10 -2.63
CA SER A 153 15.57 -0.98 -1.82
C SER A 153 16.89 -1.42 -2.47
N SER A 154 17.27 -0.92 -3.67
CA SER A 154 18.66 -0.64 -4.15
C SER A 154 18.65 -0.35 -5.64
N ILE A 155 19.45 0.61 -6.13
CA ILE A 155 19.49 1.01 -7.54
C ILE A 155 20.79 1.82 -7.83
N SER A 156 21.33 1.76 -9.05
CA SER A 156 22.48 2.57 -9.48
C SER A 156 22.15 4.07 -9.50
N THR A 157 23.13 4.97 -9.32
CA THR A 157 22.85 6.42 -9.22
C THR A 157 22.15 7.02 -10.45
N SER A 158 22.37 6.48 -11.66
CA SER A 158 21.68 6.92 -12.89
C SER A 158 20.21 6.46 -12.93
N VAL A 159 19.96 5.21 -12.56
CA VAL A 159 18.61 4.65 -12.46
C VAL A 159 17.89 5.25 -11.25
N LEU A 160 18.58 5.63 -10.17
CA LEU A 160 18.01 6.28 -8.98
C LEU A 160 17.45 7.65 -9.35
N LYS A 161 18.21 8.43 -10.12
CA LYS A 161 17.79 9.75 -10.57
C LYS A 161 16.57 9.67 -11.49
N SER A 162 16.57 8.75 -12.45
CA SER A 162 15.44 8.53 -13.36
C SER A 162 14.22 7.97 -12.61
N ALA A 163 14.44 7.02 -11.70
CA ALA A 163 13.39 6.30 -10.99
C ALA A 163 12.82 7.07 -9.77
N LEU A 164 13.51 8.07 -9.22
CA LEU A 164 12.99 8.97 -8.17
C LEU A 164 12.68 10.39 -8.66
N ASN A 165 13.03 10.72 -9.91
CA ASN A 165 12.89 12.06 -10.48
C ASN A 165 13.52 13.17 -9.59
N ILE A 166 14.73 12.91 -9.10
CA ILE A 166 15.48 13.79 -8.18
C ILE A 166 16.73 14.36 -8.83
N SER A 167 17.13 15.56 -8.38
CA SER A 167 18.34 16.25 -8.81
C SER A 167 19.60 15.71 -8.13
N ASP A 168 20.79 15.97 -8.72
CA ASP A 168 22.09 15.50 -8.20
C ASP A 168 22.39 15.91 -6.75
N LYS A 169 21.74 16.98 -6.27
CA LYS A 169 21.91 17.48 -4.90
C LYS A 169 21.11 16.64 -3.90
N GLU A 170 19.91 16.20 -4.28
CA GLU A 170 18.99 15.42 -3.44
C GLU A 170 19.46 13.96 -3.28
N VAL A 171 20.19 13.43 -4.27
CA VAL A 171 20.81 12.09 -4.18
C VAL A 171 21.79 11.99 -3.01
N LYS A 172 22.61 13.03 -2.77
CA LYS A 172 23.59 13.02 -1.67
C LYS A 172 22.90 13.12 -0.31
N ASP A 173 21.83 13.89 -0.22
CA ASP A 173 21.03 14.03 1.00
C ASP A 173 20.28 12.74 1.34
N LEU A 174 19.77 12.01 0.32
CA LEU A 174 19.13 10.70 0.48
C LEU A 174 20.11 9.60 0.93
N VAL A 175 21.29 9.53 0.31
CA VAL A 175 22.33 8.54 0.68
C VAL A 175 22.78 8.73 2.13
N ALA A 176 22.93 9.98 2.57
CA ALA A 176 23.27 10.31 3.95
C ALA A 176 22.13 10.04 4.94
N ALA A 177 20.87 10.21 4.53
CA ALA A 177 19.71 9.99 5.39
C ALA A 177 19.41 8.50 5.64
N GLU A 178 19.64 7.65 4.64
CA GLU A 178 19.28 6.22 4.67
C GLU A 178 20.45 5.30 5.07
N ASN A 179 21.58 5.86 5.52
CA ASN A 179 22.82 5.14 5.84
C ASN A 179 23.30 4.25 4.67
N TRP A 180 23.06 4.67 3.43
CA TRP A 180 23.55 3.95 2.26
C TRP A 180 25.02 4.29 2.02
N THR A 181 25.80 3.33 1.54
CA THR A 181 27.20 3.57 1.20
C THR A 181 27.35 3.84 -0.29
N LEU A 182 27.98 4.96 -0.62
CA LEU A 182 28.36 5.33 -1.99
C LEU A 182 29.76 4.79 -2.26
N GLU A 183 29.86 3.74 -3.08
CA GLU A 183 31.11 3.35 -3.73
C GLU A 183 31.00 3.75 -5.21
N ASP A 184 31.74 4.78 -5.60
CA ASP A 184 31.75 5.38 -6.94
C ASP A 184 30.37 5.81 -7.46
N GLU A 185 29.78 5.04 -8.40
CA GLU A 185 28.45 5.28 -9.00
C GLU A 185 27.34 4.35 -8.46
N ILE A 186 27.65 3.53 -7.45
CA ILE A 186 26.75 2.48 -6.92
C ILE A 186 26.39 2.80 -5.47
N VAL A 187 25.08 2.93 -5.22
CA VAL A 187 24.51 3.06 -3.88
C VAL A 187 24.27 1.67 -3.31
N LYS A 188 25.05 1.29 -2.29
CA LYS A 188 24.87 0.03 -1.55
C LYS A 188 23.87 0.24 -0.41
N ILE A 189 22.77 -0.50 -0.48
CA ILE A 189 21.74 -0.55 0.55
C ILE A 189 22.01 -1.75 1.46
N PRO A 190 22.07 -1.57 2.79
CA PRO A 190 22.30 -2.69 3.72
C PRO A 190 21.17 -3.72 3.64
N ALA A 191 21.52 -5.00 3.77
CA ALA A 191 20.57 -6.10 3.67
C ALA A 191 19.54 -6.07 4.83
N ASN A 192 18.25 -6.10 4.49
CA ASN A 192 17.13 -6.25 5.41
C ASN A 192 16.56 -7.68 5.37
N GLU A 193 15.59 -8.02 6.22
CA GLU A 193 14.99 -9.38 6.30
C GLU A 193 14.41 -9.90 4.97
N ASP A 194 14.04 -8.99 4.06
CA ASP A 194 13.51 -9.31 2.73
C ASP A 194 14.58 -9.41 1.64
N ASN A 195 15.80 -8.90 1.89
CA ASN A 195 16.95 -8.89 0.97
C ASN A 195 18.06 -9.88 1.38
N GLN A 196 17.81 -10.72 2.39
CA GLN A 196 18.68 -11.85 2.68
C GLN A 196 18.34 -13.01 1.75
N VAL A 197 19.36 -13.71 1.25
CA VAL A 197 19.19 -15.01 0.59
C VAL A 197 18.54 -15.93 1.61
N ARG A 198 17.22 -16.12 1.50
CA ARG A 198 16.51 -17.08 2.33
C ARG A 198 17.02 -18.47 1.95
N PRO A 199 17.68 -19.20 2.87
CA PRO A 199 18.08 -20.57 2.57
C PRO A 199 16.81 -21.34 2.21
N LYS A 200 16.84 -22.07 1.08
CA LYS A 200 15.78 -23.05 0.79
C LYS A 200 15.74 -23.98 2.01
N LYS A 201 14.61 -24.04 2.72
CA LYS A 201 14.42 -25.10 3.72
C LYS A 201 14.59 -26.41 2.97
N ASP A 202 15.64 -27.16 3.30
CA ASP A 202 15.84 -28.51 2.80
C ASP A 202 14.61 -29.35 3.13
N VAL A 203 13.71 -29.50 2.16
CA VAL A 203 12.62 -30.47 2.17
C VAL A 203 13.19 -31.91 2.24
N LEU A 204 14.50 -32.06 2.07
CA LEU A 204 15.25 -33.31 2.11
C LEU A 204 15.42 -33.92 3.52
N LYS A 205 15.08 -33.22 4.62
CA LYS A 205 15.16 -33.85 5.95
C LYS A 205 14.13 -34.94 6.20
N VAL A 206 13.03 -34.99 5.44
CA VAL A 206 11.99 -36.03 5.59
C VAL A 206 12.37 -37.34 4.88
N ILE A 207 13.21 -37.30 3.84
CA ILE A 207 13.58 -38.50 3.08
C ILE A 207 14.55 -39.40 3.88
N HIS A 208 15.38 -38.83 4.76
CA HIS A 208 16.28 -39.62 5.61
C HIS A 208 15.62 -40.23 6.85
N THR A 209 14.41 -39.83 7.23
CA THR A 209 13.71 -40.38 8.40
C THR A 209 12.79 -41.55 8.07
N LEU A 210 12.48 -41.78 6.78
CA LEU A 210 11.58 -42.86 6.32
C LEU A 210 12.33 -44.06 5.70
N SER A 211 13.66 -44.10 5.77
CA SER A 211 14.51 -45.15 5.21
C SER A 211 15.39 -45.85 6.28
N ARG A 212 14.87 -46.06 7.49
CA ARG A 212 15.47 -46.99 8.45
C ARG A 212 14.45 -47.99 8.95
#